data_AF-A0A934D0G0-F1
#
_entry.id   AF-A0A934D0G0-F1
#
_cell.length_a   1.000
_cell.length_b   1.000
_cell.length_c   1.000
_cell.angle_alpha   90.00
_cell.angle_beta   90.00
_cell.angle_gamma   90.00
#
_symmetry.space_group_name_H-M   'P 1'
#
loop_
_entity.id
_entity.type
_entity.pdbx_description
1 polymer ?
#
loop_
_entity_poly.entity_id
_entity_poly.type
_entity_poly.pdbx_seq_one_letter_code
_entity_poly.pdbx_strand_id
1 'polypeptide(L)'
;MKNFFVSLFATLVAMVLFTAFFCLAGFLVFVLFAAAGAPRAGHAQGAVLTIDLSDPIDDRGGAEDPFGLFGGRFSTLRLADVTDAIVTAADDPSIRGIFLHGSVSGSWAQARELRQALLAFKESDKPIYAYFPDYEEA
;
A
#
# COMPACT_ATOMS: atom_id res chain seq x y z
N MET A 1 -26.41 47.13 -32.88
CA MET A 1 -26.34 45.68 -33.16
C MET A 1 -24.92 45.16 -33.44
N LYS A 2 -24.00 45.92 -34.05
CA LYS A 2 -22.60 45.49 -34.27
C LYS A 2 -21.89 45.04 -32.98
N ASN A 3 -22.10 45.78 -31.88
CA ASN A 3 -21.47 45.48 -30.60
C ASN A 3 -21.97 44.16 -29.96
N PHE A 4 -23.17 43.69 -30.32
CA PHE A 4 -23.70 42.42 -29.81
C PHE A 4 -22.93 41.24 -30.40
N PHE A 5 -22.77 41.20 -31.73
CA PHE A 5 -22.04 40.13 -32.41
C PHE A 5 -20.55 40.15 -32.04
N VAL A 6 -19.94 41.33 -31.94
CA VAL A 6 -18.54 41.44 -31.50
C VAL A 6 -18.37 40.89 -30.08
N SER A 7 -19.28 41.21 -29.16
CA SER A 7 -19.24 40.68 -27.79
C SER A 7 -19.48 39.16 -27.73
N LEU A 8 -20.46 38.65 -28.50
CA LEU A 8 -20.77 37.22 -28.58
C LEU A 8 -19.59 36.39 -29.11
N PHE A 9 -18.93 36.85 -30.17
CA PHE A 9 -17.77 36.15 -30.71
C PHE A 9 -16.55 36.28 -29.77
N ALA A 10 -16.36 37.44 -29.13
CA ALA A 10 -15.28 37.61 -28.17
C ALA A 10 -15.42 36.66 -26.96
N THR A 11 -16.63 36.49 -26.42
CA THR A 11 -16.87 35.57 -25.29
C THR A 11 -16.74 34.11 -25.69
N LEU A 12 -17.18 33.73 -26.90
CA LEU A 12 -16.97 32.37 -27.42
C LEU A 12 -15.48 32.03 -27.58
N VAL A 13 -14.70 32.95 -28.17
CA VAL A 13 -13.24 32.77 -28.32
C VAL A 13 -12.56 32.71 -26.95
N ALA A 14 -12.94 33.59 -26.02
CA ALA A 14 -12.41 33.57 -24.66
C ALA A 14 -12.74 32.26 -23.92
N MET A 15 -13.96 31.75 -24.06
CA MET A 15 -14.37 30.46 -23.49
C MET A 15 -13.49 29.31 -24.02
N VAL A 16 -13.29 29.24 -25.34
CA VAL A 16 -12.47 28.19 -25.96
C VAL A 16 -11.02 28.26 -25.48
N LEU A 17 -10.43 29.45 -25.43
CA LEU A 17 -9.06 29.64 -24.95
C LEU A 17 -8.92 29.30 -23.46
N PHE A 18 -9.90 29.68 -22.65
CA PHE A 18 -9.94 29.37 -21.23
C PHE A 18 -10.02 27.86 -21.01
N THR A 19 -10.95 27.17 -21.67
CA THR A 19 -11.08 25.72 -21.57
C THR A 19 -9.82 25.01 -22.06
N ALA A 20 -9.23 25.43 -23.18
CA ALA A 20 -7.99 24.85 -23.70
C ALA A 20 -6.82 25.00 -22.71
N PHE A 21 -6.68 26.15 -22.07
CA PHE A 21 -5.65 26.40 -21.06
C PHE A 21 -5.81 25.46 -19.86
N PHE A 22 -7.01 25.35 -19.31
CA PHE A 22 -7.27 24.48 -18.15
C PHE A 22 -7.16 22.99 -18.49
N CYS A 23 -7.56 22.57 -19.70
CA CYS A 23 -7.32 21.19 -20.16
C CYS A 23 -5.82 20.87 -20.25
N LEU A 24 -5.01 21.79 -20.78
CA LEU A 24 -3.56 21.60 -20.86
C LEU A 24 -2.92 21.57 -19.46
N ALA A 25 -3.29 22.50 -18.58
CA ALA A 25 -2.79 22.54 -17.21
C ALA A 25 -3.19 21.27 -16.43
N GLY A 26 -4.45 20.83 -16.56
CA GLY A 26 -4.92 19.58 -15.94
C GLY A 26 -4.21 18.35 -16.49
N PHE A 27 -3.95 18.30 -17.80
CA PHE A 27 -3.19 17.21 -18.41
C PHE A 27 -1.74 17.17 -17.91
N LEU A 28 -1.07 18.32 -17.77
CA LEU A 28 0.29 18.38 -17.22
C LEU A 28 0.33 17.89 -15.77
N VAL A 29 -0.62 18.32 -14.94
CA VAL A 29 -0.74 17.83 -13.55
C VAL A 29 -0.99 16.32 -13.54
N PHE A 30 -1.90 15.82 -14.36
CA PHE A 30 -2.17 14.38 -14.48
C PHE A 30 -0.91 13.59 -14.87
N VAL A 31 -0.14 14.07 -15.85
CA VAL A 31 1.12 13.44 -16.25
C VAL A 31 2.14 13.47 -15.12
N LEU A 32 2.25 14.57 -14.37
CA LEU A 32 3.15 14.65 -13.20
C LEU A 32 2.75 13.65 -12.12
N PHE A 33 1.47 13.49 -11.83
CA PHE A 33 0.97 12.48 -10.89
C PHE A 33 1.15 11.04 -11.41
N ALA A 34 0.92 10.79 -12.70
CA ALA A 34 1.15 9.48 -13.31
C ALA A 34 2.65 9.11 -13.37
N ALA A 35 3.53 10.09 -13.55
CA ALA A 35 4.97 9.92 -13.55
C ALA A 35 5.56 9.81 -12.14
N ALA A 36 4.91 10.43 -11.14
CA ALA A 36 5.12 10.15 -9.74
C ALA A 36 4.54 8.75 -9.42
N GLY A 37 5.17 7.72 -9.97
CA GLY A 37 4.90 6.35 -9.56
C GLY A 37 4.94 6.27 -8.03
N ALA A 38 4.06 5.45 -7.45
CA ALA A 38 4.08 5.14 -6.03
C ALA A 38 5.53 4.97 -5.60
N PRO A 39 5.98 5.58 -4.48
CA PRO A 39 7.36 5.45 -4.03
C PRO A 39 7.66 3.96 -4.04
N ARG A 40 8.45 3.52 -5.04
CA ARG A 40 9.00 2.19 -5.03
C ARG A 40 9.90 2.28 -3.81
N ALA A 41 9.43 1.74 -2.70
CA ALA A 41 10.25 1.46 -1.55
C ALA A 41 11.37 0.60 -2.14
N GLY A 42 12.47 1.25 -2.51
CA GLY A 42 13.67 0.56 -2.91
C GLY A 42 14.00 -0.26 -1.68
N HIS A 43 13.84 -1.58 -1.77
CA HIS A 43 14.18 -2.47 -0.69
C HIS A 43 15.62 -2.12 -0.32
N ALA A 44 15.80 -1.47 0.83
CA ALA A 44 17.12 -1.16 1.31
C ALA A 44 17.84 -2.49 1.43
N GLN A 45 19.01 -2.61 0.81
CA GLN A 45 19.80 -3.84 0.93
C GLN A 45 20.03 -4.12 2.42
N GLY A 46 19.64 -5.30 2.88
CA GLY A 46 19.75 -5.66 4.30
C GLY A 46 18.51 -5.37 5.15
N ALA A 47 17.35 -5.15 4.53
CA ALA A 47 16.07 -4.94 5.20
C ALA A 47 15.63 -6.17 6.01
N VAL A 48 14.75 -5.93 6.97
CA VAL A 48 14.09 -6.95 7.79
C VAL A 48 12.59 -6.85 7.50
N LEU A 49 11.96 -7.98 7.20
CA LEU A 49 10.51 -8.03 7.04
C LEU A 49 9.89 -7.92 8.43
N THR A 50 9.25 -6.80 8.72
CA THR A 50 8.53 -6.58 9.98
C THR A 50 7.06 -6.94 9.81
N ILE A 51 6.58 -7.86 10.64
CA ILE A 51 5.18 -8.27 10.70
C ILE A 51 4.64 -7.80 12.05
N ASP A 52 3.75 -6.81 12.01
CA ASP A 52 3.03 -6.32 13.18
C ASP A 52 1.67 -7.02 13.26
N LEU A 53 1.51 -7.85 14.29
CA LEU A 53 0.29 -8.60 14.56
C LEU A 53 -0.75 -7.80 15.36
N SER A 54 -0.44 -6.55 15.72
CA SER A 54 -1.38 -5.67 16.44
C SER A 54 -2.60 -5.29 15.59
N ASP A 55 -2.46 -5.32 14.26
CA ASP A 55 -3.57 -5.14 13.33
C ASP A 55 -4.33 -6.46 13.13
N PRO A 56 -5.67 -6.46 13.16
CA PRO A 56 -6.45 -7.68 12.97
C PRO A 56 -6.21 -8.27 11.58
N ILE A 57 -5.93 -9.58 11.55
CA ILE A 57 -5.74 -10.34 10.31
C ILE A 57 -7.10 -10.89 9.86
N ASP A 58 -7.49 -10.59 8.63
CA ASP A 58 -8.71 -11.11 7.99
C ASP A 58 -8.36 -11.82 6.68
N ASP A 59 -9.12 -12.85 6.33
CA ASP A 59 -8.94 -13.62 5.09
C ASP A 59 -9.40 -12.82 3.87
N ARG A 60 -10.38 -11.91 4.05
CA ARG A 60 -10.95 -11.13 2.94
C ARG A 60 -10.17 -9.86 2.62
N GLY A 61 -9.37 -9.38 3.56
CA GLY A 61 -8.76 -8.05 3.53
C GLY A 61 -9.76 -6.95 3.77
N GLY A 62 -9.28 -5.86 4.36
CA GLY A 62 -10.05 -4.62 4.46
C GLY A 62 -10.34 -4.12 3.05
N ALA A 63 -11.49 -3.48 2.85
CA ALA A 63 -11.75 -2.75 1.62
C ALA A 63 -10.60 -1.76 1.40
N GLU A 64 -10.03 -1.72 0.19
CA GLU A 64 -9.10 -0.66 -0.19
C GLU A 64 -9.83 0.66 -0.01
N ASP A 65 -9.43 1.44 1.00
CA ASP A 65 -10.06 2.73 1.28
C ASP A 65 -9.79 3.65 0.09
N PRO A 66 -10.82 4.09 -0.68
CA PRO A 66 -10.57 5.03 -1.78
C PRO A 66 -9.99 6.37 -1.28
N PHE A 67 -10.00 6.62 0.05
CA PHE A 67 -9.44 7.79 0.72
C PHE A 67 -8.10 7.50 1.44
N GLY A 68 -7.44 6.38 1.20
CA GLY A 68 -6.12 6.08 1.81
C GLY A 68 -5.05 7.15 1.56
N LEU A 69 -5.23 8.01 0.55
CA LEU A 69 -4.41 9.20 0.28
C LEU A 69 -4.55 10.32 1.34
N PHE A 70 -5.62 10.32 2.14
CA PHE A 70 -5.89 11.32 3.17
C PHE A 70 -5.49 10.87 4.59
N GLY A 71 -4.75 9.77 4.72
CA GLY A 71 -4.18 9.32 5.99
C GLY A 71 -5.11 8.45 6.85
N GLY A 72 -6.23 7.97 6.30
CA GLY A 72 -7.03 6.93 6.92
C GLY A 72 -6.29 5.59 6.85
N ARG A 73 -5.61 5.19 7.93
CA ARG A 73 -4.95 3.88 8.02
C ARG A 73 -5.83 2.93 8.82
N PHE A 74 -6.84 2.37 8.15
CA PHE A 74 -7.49 1.14 8.59
C PHE A 74 -7.09 0.04 7.61
N SER A 75 -5.80 -0.34 7.64
CA SER A 75 -5.32 -1.46 6.85
C SER A 75 -5.54 -2.74 7.65
N THR A 76 -6.66 -3.42 7.42
CA THR A 76 -6.80 -4.81 7.84
C THR A 76 -5.80 -5.64 7.02
N LEU A 77 -4.88 -6.33 7.69
CA LEU A 77 -3.90 -7.18 7.02
C LEU A 77 -4.61 -8.41 6.45
N ARG A 78 -4.38 -8.68 5.16
CA ARG A 78 -4.81 -9.92 4.51
C ARG A 78 -3.89 -11.04 4.92
N LEU A 79 -4.43 -12.15 5.41
CA LEU A 79 -3.62 -13.32 5.76
C LEU A 79 -2.78 -13.80 4.57
N ALA A 80 -3.39 -13.88 3.38
CA ALA A 80 -2.73 -14.30 2.16
C ALA A 80 -1.50 -13.43 1.82
N ASP A 81 -1.64 -12.10 1.95
CA ASP A 81 -0.55 -11.17 1.66
C ASP A 81 0.61 -11.35 2.66
N VAL A 82 0.30 -11.61 3.93
CA VAL A 82 1.32 -11.89 4.95
C VAL A 82 2.05 -13.21 4.65
N THR A 83 1.32 -14.29 4.33
CA THR A 83 1.94 -15.58 4.02
C THR A 83 2.76 -15.53 2.73
N ASP A 84 2.28 -14.84 1.70
CA ASP A 84 2.99 -14.65 0.44
C ASP A 84 4.24 -13.78 0.61
N ALA A 85 4.16 -12.74 1.45
CA ALA A 85 5.32 -11.91 1.79
C ALA A 85 6.40 -12.71 2.51
N ILE A 86 6.02 -13.60 3.45
CA ILE A 86 6.96 -14.49 4.13
C ILE A 86 7.64 -15.44 3.14
N VAL A 87 6.87 -16.06 2.26
CA VAL A 87 7.41 -16.99 1.25
C VAL A 87 8.35 -16.25 0.29
N THR A 88 7.95 -15.10 -0.22
CA THR A 88 8.77 -14.30 -1.15
C THR A 88 10.04 -13.76 -0.47
N ALA A 89 9.96 -13.42 0.81
CA ALA A 89 11.11 -12.96 1.59
C ALA A 89 12.18 -14.05 1.78
N ALA A 90 11.84 -15.33 1.69
CA ALA A 90 12.81 -16.43 1.74
C ALA A 90 13.80 -16.33 0.57
N ASP A 91 13.30 -16.03 -0.63
CA ASP A 91 14.10 -15.96 -1.87
C ASP A 91 14.68 -14.57 -2.16
N ASP A 92 14.21 -13.51 -1.49
CA ASP A 92 14.70 -12.14 -1.71
C ASP A 92 16.07 -11.90 -1.01
N PRO A 93 17.17 -11.66 -1.76
CA PRO A 93 18.48 -11.39 -1.17
C PRO A 93 18.55 -10.05 -0.40
N SER A 94 17.59 -9.15 -0.62
CA SER A 94 17.49 -7.86 0.08
C SER A 94 16.99 -8.03 1.51
N ILE A 95 16.27 -9.12 1.81
CA ILE A 95 15.72 -9.43 3.12
C ILE A 95 16.68 -10.33 3.90
N ARG A 96 17.11 -9.86 5.07
CA ARG A 96 18.02 -10.60 5.97
C ARG A 96 17.32 -11.44 7.02
N GLY A 97 16.03 -11.23 7.25
CA GLY A 97 15.30 -11.94 8.29
C GLY A 97 13.90 -11.37 8.49
N ILE A 98 13.17 -11.99 9.42
CA ILE A 98 11.83 -11.58 9.84
C ILE A 98 11.89 -11.06 11.27
N PHE A 99 11.18 -9.97 11.55
CA PHE A 99 10.88 -9.50 12.89
C PHE A 99 9.36 -9.54 13.10
N LEU A 100 8.92 -10.37 14.03
CA LEU A 100 7.52 -10.58 14.39
C LEU A 100 7.23 -9.90 15.72
N HIS A 101 6.24 -9.00 15.79
CA HIS A 101 5.84 -8.37 17.04
C HIS A 101 4.35 -8.05 17.09
N GLY A 102 3.87 -7.56 18.23
CA GLY A 102 2.49 -7.11 18.42
C GLY A 102 1.74 -7.97 19.44
N SER A 103 0.43 -8.11 19.25
CA SER A 103 -0.44 -9.00 20.04
C SER A 103 -1.02 -10.07 19.13
N VAL A 104 -0.96 -11.34 19.52
CA VAL A 104 -1.52 -12.41 18.69
C VAL A 104 -3.04 -12.40 18.82
N SER A 105 -3.70 -11.83 17.82
CA SER A 105 -5.16 -11.87 17.69
C SER A 105 -5.54 -12.61 16.40
N GLY A 106 -6.51 -13.52 16.47
CA GLY A 106 -6.94 -14.32 15.32
C GLY A 106 -7.43 -15.72 15.69
N SER A 107 -7.87 -16.47 14.68
CA SER A 107 -8.31 -17.86 14.88
C SER A 107 -7.14 -18.87 14.82
N TRP A 108 -7.34 -20.06 15.38
CA TRP A 108 -6.39 -21.17 15.27
C TRP A 108 -6.04 -21.55 13.82
N ALA A 109 -6.96 -21.36 12.88
CA ALA A 109 -6.70 -21.60 11.46
C ALA A 109 -5.66 -20.62 10.91
N GLN A 110 -5.84 -19.32 11.19
CA GLN A 110 -4.92 -18.27 10.75
C GLN A 110 -3.54 -18.44 11.38
N ALA A 111 -3.48 -18.78 12.67
CA ALA A 111 -2.23 -19.08 13.36
C ALA A 111 -1.49 -20.28 12.73
N ARG A 112 -2.23 -21.31 12.29
CA ARG A 112 -1.66 -22.48 11.63
C ARG A 112 -1.05 -22.12 10.27
N GLU A 113 -1.72 -21.31 9.46
CA GLU A 113 -1.22 -20.85 8.17
C GLU A 113 0.04 -20.00 8.32
N LEU A 114 0.01 -19.01 9.23
CA LEU A 114 1.18 -18.19 9.53
C LEU A 114 2.36 -19.06 10.00
N ARG A 115 2.11 -20.04 10.87
CA ARG A 115 3.13 -20.98 11.32
C ARG A 115 3.72 -21.80 10.17
N GLN A 116 2.90 -22.25 9.23
CA GLN A 116 3.39 -23.00 8.07
C GLN A 116 4.30 -22.13 7.18
N ALA A 117 3.92 -20.88 6.94
CA ALA A 117 4.75 -19.93 6.19
C ALA A 117 6.09 -19.67 6.90
N LEU A 118 6.07 -19.44 8.23
CA LEU A 118 7.30 -19.24 9.01
C LEU A 118 8.21 -20.47 9.03
N LEU A 119 7.63 -21.68 9.03
CA LEU A 119 8.42 -22.92 8.92
C LEU A 119 9.10 -23.04 7.56
N ALA A 120 8.41 -22.69 6.47
CA ALA A 120 9.00 -22.66 5.13
C ALA A 120 10.12 -21.61 5.05
N PHE A 121 9.90 -20.41 5.60
CA PHE A 121 10.95 -19.38 5.64
C PHE A 121 12.19 -19.84 6.42
N LYS A 122 12.02 -20.64 7.47
CA LYS A 122 13.14 -21.16 8.26
C LYS A 122 14.08 -22.06 7.44
N GLU A 123 13.61 -22.64 6.35
CA GLU A 123 14.45 -23.42 5.42
C GLU A 123 15.45 -22.55 4.64
N SER A 124 15.26 -21.22 4.62
CA SER A 124 16.16 -20.25 3.94
C SER A 124 17.39 -19.84 4.76
N ASP A 125 17.60 -20.41 5.95
CA ASP A 125 18.68 -20.07 6.91
C ASP A 125 18.68 -18.60 7.41
N LYS A 126 17.65 -17.81 7.07
CA LYS A 126 17.49 -16.45 7.57
C LYS A 126 16.87 -16.45 8.98
N PRO A 127 17.36 -15.61 9.91
CA PRO A 127 16.82 -15.54 11.26
C PRO A 127 15.39 -15.00 11.31
N ILE A 128 14.63 -15.52 12.27
CA ILE A 128 13.31 -15.00 12.69
C ILE A 128 13.45 -14.53 14.14
N TYR A 129 13.17 -13.25 14.38
CA TYR A 129 13.12 -12.65 15.71
C TYR A 129 11.67 -12.39 16.08
N ALA A 130 11.26 -12.74 17.30
CA ALA A 130 9.91 -12.53 17.77
C ALA A 130 9.90 -11.80 19.13
N TYR A 131 9.05 -10.80 19.28
CA TYR A 131 8.88 -10.05 20.51
C TYR A 131 7.39 -9.74 20.77
N PHE A 132 6.86 -10.32 21.85
CA PHE A 132 5.47 -10.13 22.28
C PHE A 132 5.47 -9.55 23.69
N PRO A 133 5.09 -8.27 23.88
CA PRO A 133 5.08 -7.65 25.21
C PRO A 133 4.03 -8.29 26.13
N ASP A 134 2.87 -8.63 25.58
CA ASP A 134 1.76 -9.28 26.28
C ASP A 134 1.48 -10.63 25.62
N TYR A 135 1.96 -11.71 26.24
CA TYR A 135 1.60 -13.07 25.83
C TYR A 135 0.42 -13.54 26.70
N GLU A 136 -0.80 -13.30 26.25
CA GLU A 136 -1.97 -13.94 26.86
C GLU A 136 -2.31 -15.19 26.04
N GLU A 137 -2.10 -16.37 26.63
CA GLU A 137 -2.66 -17.62 26.09
C GLU A 137 -4.17 -17.60 26.35
N ALA A 138 -4.97 -17.50 25.28
CA ALA A 138 -6.43 -17.64 25.33
C ALA A 138 -6.87 -19.09 25.09
#